data_AF-A0A382F0I8-F1
#
_entry.id   AF-A0A382F0I8-F1
#
_cell.length_a   1.000
_cell.length_b   1.000
_cell.length_c   1.000
_cell.angle_alpha   90.00
_cell.angle_beta   90.00
_cell.angle_gamma   90.00
#
_symmetry.space_group_name_H-M   'P 1'
#
loop_
_entity.id
_entity.type
_entity.pdbx_description
1 polymer ?
#
loop_
_entity_poly.entity_id
_entity_poly.type
_entity_poly.pdbx_seq_one_letter_code
_entity_poly.pdbx_strand_id
1 'polypeptide(L)'
;MKIQKLESINAFVAVDLENAPGRGILRASKKILQGGAKDLARSMTYGLASLNLKETGISAGISTTPEEKNEAIKTFFEEISEWENEFTFTAGLGVKSEDTAEDKPEEKLQLLAMGTVISALSAKPNANT
;
A
#
# COMPACT_ATOMS: atom_id res chain seq x y z
N MET A 1 -4.15 13.98 0.95
CA MET A 1 -3.40 13.21 -0.07
C MET A 1 -2.05 13.87 -0.32
N LYS A 2 -0.99 13.23 0.15
CA LYS A 2 0.42 13.64 0.04
C LYS A 2 1.19 12.59 -0.75
N ILE A 3 2.13 13.03 -1.59
CA ILE A 3 3.15 12.15 -2.16
C ILE A 3 4.45 12.44 -1.42
N GLN A 4 4.98 11.44 -0.72
CA GLN A 4 6.30 11.50 -0.10
C GLN A 4 7.27 10.73 -0.98
N LYS A 5 8.25 11.42 -1.54
CA LYS A 5 9.29 10.79 -2.37
C LYS A 5 10.42 10.30 -1.49
N LEU A 6 11.07 9.23 -1.93
CA LEU A 6 12.33 8.81 -1.36
C LEU A 6 13.48 9.60 -1.99
N GLU A 7 14.56 9.77 -1.25
CA GLU A 7 15.76 10.49 -1.68
C GLU A 7 16.79 9.56 -2.31
N SER A 8 16.92 8.33 -1.81
CA SER A 8 17.99 7.40 -2.22
C SER A 8 17.68 6.68 -3.54
N ILE A 9 16.40 6.51 -3.86
CA ILE A 9 15.94 5.73 -5.02
C ILE A 9 14.74 6.40 -5.70
N ASN A 10 14.47 6.01 -6.95
CA ASN A 10 13.28 6.48 -7.67
C ASN A 10 12.01 5.78 -7.14
N ALA A 11 11.58 6.20 -5.96
CA ALA A 11 10.42 5.67 -5.28
C ALA A 11 9.59 6.76 -4.61
N PHE A 12 8.36 6.41 -4.26
CA PHE A 12 7.46 7.29 -3.53
C PHE A 12 6.43 6.48 -2.74
N VAL A 13 5.83 7.12 -1.74
CA VAL A 13 4.65 6.67 -0.98
C VAL A 13 3.55 7.71 -1.17
N ALA A 14 2.40 7.27 -1.70
CA ALA A 14 1.16 8.04 -1.67
C ALA A 14 0.45 7.78 -0.34
N VAL A 15 0.11 8.85 0.39
CA VAL A 15 -0.56 8.82 1.69
C VAL A 15 -1.86 9.60 1.57
N ASP A 16 -3.00 8.95 1.77
CA ASP A 16 -4.30 9.59 1.55
C ASP A 16 -4.65 10.60 2.65
N LEU A 17 -4.57 10.19 3.91
CA LEU A 17 -4.82 11.02 5.10
C LEU A 17 -3.57 11.08 5.99
N GLU A 18 -3.25 12.25 6.54
CA GLU A 18 -2.11 12.42 7.43
C GLU A 18 -2.48 12.11 8.90
N ASN A 19 -1.47 11.93 9.76
CA ASN A 19 -1.63 11.71 11.21
C ASN A 19 -2.38 10.44 11.60
N ALA A 20 -2.23 9.35 10.84
CA ALA A 20 -2.71 8.02 11.17
C ALA A 20 -1.71 6.96 10.68
N PRO A 21 -1.64 5.77 11.32
CA PRO A 21 -0.88 4.64 10.79
C PRO A 21 -1.36 4.28 9.38
N GLY A 22 -0.42 3.98 8.49
CA GLY A 22 -0.68 3.70 7.08
C GLY A 22 -0.64 2.22 6.77
N ARG A 23 -1.64 1.72 6.04
CA ARG A 23 -1.63 0.36 5.47
C ARG A 23 -1.88 0.41 3.98
N GLY A 24 -1.12 -0.39 3.23
CA GLY A 24 -1.41 -0.57 1.82
C GLY A 24 -0.36 -1.35 1.08
N ILE A 25 -0.16 -1.05 -0.20
CA ILE A 25 0.57 -1.93 -1.13
C ILE A 25 1.90 -1.32 -1.60
N LEU A 26 2.95 -2.15 -1.69
CA LEU A 26 4.21 -1.81 -2.36
C LEU A 26 4.28 -2.46 -3.74
N ARG A 27 4.63 -1.68 -4.77
CA ARG A 27 4.83 -2.18 -6.14
C ARG A 27 6.19 -1.77 -6.67
N ALA A 28 6.87 -2.67 -7.38
CA ALA A 28 8.16 -2.44 -8.01
C ALA A 28 8.13 -2.88 -9.47
N SER A 29 8.43 -1.97 -10.40
CA SER A 29 8.47 -2.27 -11.83
C SER A 29 9.32 -1.23 -12.57
N LYS A 30 9.49 -1.38 -13.90
CA LYS A 30 10.21 -0.42 -14.74
C LYS A 30 9.65 1.00 -14.64
N LYS A 31 8.33 1.13 -14.43
CA LYS A 31 7.66 2.42 -14.24
C LYS A 31 6.42 2.25 -13.39
N ILE A 32 6.35 2.94 -12.26
CA ILE A 32 5.14 3.04 -11.43
C ILE A 32 4.67 4.49 -11.42
N LEU A 33 3.37 4.71 -11.69
CA LEU A 33 2.79 6.05 -11.78
C LEU A 33 2.15 6.48 -10.46
N GLN A 34 2.39 7.74 -10.08
CA GLN A 34 1.80 8.33 -8.87
C GLN A 34 0.27 8.42 -8.94
N GLY A 35 -0.32 8.63 -10.13
CA GLY A 35 -1.77 8.69 -10.31
C GLY A 35 -2.48 7.44 -9.79
N GLY A 36 -2.10 6.28 -10.32
CA GLY A 36 -2.69 5.01 -9.88
C GLY A 36 -2.35 4.65 -8.42
N ALA A 37 -1.24 5.14 -7.87
CA ALA A 37 -0.96 4.97 -6.45
C ALA A 37 -1.87 5.83 -5.55
N LYS A 38 -2.20 7.05 -5.96
CA LYS A 38 -3.18 7.90 -5.25
C LYS A 38 -4.55 7.24 -5.21
N ASP A 39 -5.00 6.69 -6.35
CA ASP A 39 -6.29 6.03 -6.44
C ASP A 39 -6.34 4.80 -5.51
N LEU A 40 -5.29 3.97 -5.51
CA LEU A 40 -5.18 2.81 -4.62
C LEU A 40 -5.14 3.20 -3.14
N ALA A 41 -4.36 4.21 -2.77
CA ALA A 41 -4.30 4.72 -1.40
C ALA A 41 -5.69 5.17 -0.92
N ARG A 42 -6.44 5.87 -1.77
CA ARG A 42 -7.81 6.31 -1.45
C ARG A 42 -8.80 5.15 -1.31
N SER A 43 -8.76 4.19 -2.24
CA SER A 43 -9.58 2.98 -2.15
C SER A 43 -9.32 2.21 -0.85
N MET A 44 -8.04 2.13 -0.46
CA MET A 44 -7.63 1.48 0.78
C MET A 44 -8.16 2.20 2.02
N THR A 45 -8.09 3.54 2.07
CA THR A 45 -8.70 4.33 3.16
C THR A 45 -10.19 4.04 3.30
N TYR A 46 -10.94 3.97 2.20
CA TYR A 46 -12.38 3.67 2.25
C TYR A 46 -12.66 2.24 2.71
N GLY A 47 -11.84 1.26 2.33
CA GLY A 47 -11.94 -0.12 2.83
C GLY A 47 -11.71 -0.20 4.34
N LEU A 48 -10.63 0.44 4.82
CA LEU A 48 -10.31 0.54 6.25
C LEU A 48 -11.42 1.22 7.05
N ALA A 49 -11.93 2.36 6.57
CA ALA A 49 -13.01 3.09 7.21
C ALA A 49 -14.32 2.29 7.25
N SER A 50 -14.62 1.52 6.19
CA SER A 50 -15.80 0.64 6.14
C SER A 50 -15.73 -0.52 7.15
N LEU A 51 -14.54 -0.80 7.68
CA LEU A 51 -14.28 -1.77 8.74
C LEU A 51 -14.02 -1.11 10.10
N ASN A 52 -14.24 0.19 10.20
CA ASN A 52 -14.02 1.00 11.40
C ASN A 52 -12.58 0.93 11.94
N LEU A 53 -11.60 0.71 11.05
CA LEU A 53 -10.18 0.72 11.37
C LEU A 53 -9.65 2.16 11.33
N LYS A 54 -8.90 2.55 12.37
CA LYS A 54 -8.32 3.90 12.52
C LYS A 54 -6.96 4.01 11.83
N GLU A 55 -6.93 3.63 10.56
CA GLU A 55 -5.73 3.63 9.71
C GLU A 55 -6.01 4.44 8.43
N THR A 56 -4.96 4.92 7.77
CA THR A 56 -5.04 5.53 6.43
C THR A 56 -4.56 4.55 5.36
N GLY A 57 -5.13 4.65 4.16
CA GLY A 57 -4.62 3.94 3.01
C GLY A 57 -3.35 4.59 2.46
N ILE A 58 -2.35 3.75 2.18
CA ILE A 58 -1.11 4.14 1.50
C ILE A 58 -0.88 3.31 0.23
N SER A 59 -0.08 3.82 -0.72
CA SER A 59 0.39 3.02 -1.85
C SER A 59 1.77 3.50 -2.28
N ALA A 60 2.73 2.57 -2.29
CA ALA A 60 4.09 2.85 -2.67
C ALA A 60 4.44 2.30 -4.06
N GLY A 61 5.37 2.99 -4.71
CA GLY A 61 5.86 2.64 -6.03
C GLY A 61 7.36 2.84 -6.13
N ILE A 62 8.08 1.79 -6.54
CA ILE A 62 9.50 1.82 -6.88
C ILE A 62 9.63 1.65 -8.39
N SER A 63 10.25 2.63 -9.05
CA SER A 63 10.58 2.55 -10.47
C SER A 63 12.04 2.09 -10.62
N THR A 64 12.24 0.83 -10.98
CA THR A 64 13.54 0.14 -10.99
C THR A 64 13.64 -0.85 -12.16
N THR A 65 14.86 -1.18 -12.56
CA THR A 65 15.11 -2.29 -13.50
C THR A 65 14.84 -3.64 -12.81
N PRO A 66 14.57 -4.73 -13.57
CA PRO A 66 14.43 -6.07 -13.00
C PRO A 66 15.65 -6.54 -12.20
N GLU A 67 16.86 -6.16 -12.64
CA GLU A 67 18.14 -6.57 -12.07
C GLU A 67 18.38 -5.92 -10.70
N GLU A 68 18.06 -4.63 -10.57
CA GLU A 68 18.27 -3.83 -9.34
C GLU A 68 17.10 -3.95 -8.34
N LYS A 69 16.04 -4.67 -8.72
CA LYS A 69 14.76 -4.64 -8.00
C LYS A 69 14.86 -5.04 -6.53
N ASN A 70 15.59 -6.11 -6.23
CA ASN A 70 15.70 -6.60 -4.84
C ASN A 70 16.48 -5.61 -3.96
N GLU A 71 17.53 -5.01 -4.50
CA GLU A 71 18.32 -3.98 -3.82
C GLU A 71 17.50 -2.70 -3.61
N ALA A 72 16.70 -2.31 -4.61
CA ALA A 72 15.81 -1.16 -4.51
C ALA A 72 14.71 -1.36 -3.44
N ILE A 73 14.16 -2.58 -3.32
CA ILE A 73 13.19 -2.88 -2.24
C ILE A 73 13.87 -2.84 -0.86
N LYS A 74 15.09 -3.36 -0.72
CA LYS A 74 15.84 -3.27 0.54
C LYS A 74 16.10 -1.80 0.93
N THR A 75 16.62 -1.01 0.00
CA THR A 75 16.91 0.42 0.20
C THR A 75 15.63 1.20 0.54
N PHE A 76 14.50 0.84 -0.07
CA PHE A 76 13.20 1.42 0.25
C PHE A 76 12.82 1.24 1.73
N PHE A 77 12.94 0.01 2.25
CA PHE A 77 12.61 -0.26 3.65
C PHE A 77 13.61 0.34 4.64
N GLU A 78 14.89 0.43 4.27
CA GLU A 78 15.91 1.13 5.07
C GLU A 78 15.52 2.61 5.22
N GLU A 79 15.27 3.32 4.12
CA GLU A 79 14.92 4.76 4.19
C GLU A 79 13.58 5.02 4.88
N ILE A 80 12.55 4.19 4.64
CA ILE A 80 11.26 4.35 5.31
C ILE A 80 11.35 4.08 6.82
N SER A 81 12.26 3.21 7.27
CA SER A 81 12.43 2.93 8.70
C SER A 81 12.92 4.16 9.48
N GLU A 82 13.50 5.14 8.79
CA GLU A 82 13.94 6.41 9.38
C GLU A 82 12.82 7.45 9.45
N TRP A 83 11.67 7.20 8.81
CA TRP A 83 10.54 8.12 8.84
C TRP A 83 9.74 7.96 10.14
N GLU A 84 9.25 9.07 10.69
CA GLU A 84 8.36 9.08 11.87
C GLU A 84 6.91 8.63 11.55
N ASN A 85 6.73 7.64 10.66
CA ASN A 85 5.44 7.14 10.23
C ASN A 85 5.33 5.62 10.47
N GLU A 86 4.18 5.17 10.97
CA GLU A 86 3.89 3.73 11.10
C GLU A 86 3.27 3.20 9.79
N PHE A 87 4.10 2.72 8.87
CA PHE A 87 3.65 2.18 7.58
C PHE A 87 3.79 0.66 7.50
N THR A 88 2.70 -0.02 7.12
CA THR A 88 2.67 -1.45 6.82
C THR A 88 2.37 -1.66 5.34
N PHE A 89 3.21 -2.42 4.65
CA PHE A 89 3.09 -2.71 3.23
C PHE A 89 2.85 -4.19 2.96
N THR A 90 1.82 -4.49 2.19
CA THR A 90 1.60 -5.77 1.53
C THR A 90 2.29 -5.79 0.18
N ALA A 91 2.76 -6.98 -0.24
CA ALA A 91 3.37 -7.17 -1.54
C ALA A 91 2.35 -6.97 -2.68
N GLY A 92 2.79 -6.26 -3.72
CA GLY A 92 2.04 -6.05 -4.96
C GLY A 92 2.85 -6.42 -6.19
N LEU A 93 2.53 -5.80 -7.31
CA LEU A 93 3.22 -6.01 -8.59
C LEU A 93 4.74 -5.96 -8.41
N GLY A 94 5.41 -7.08 -8.76
CA GLY A 94 6.86 -7.18 -8.80
C GLY A 94 7.54 -7.32 -7.43
N VAL A 95 6.79 -7.36 -6.33
CA VAL A 95 7.29 -7.53 -4.96
C VAL A 95 6.82 -8.89 -4.45
N LYS A 96 7.66 -9.65 -3.76
CA LYS A 96 7.23 -10.90 -3.10
C LYS A 96 6.79 -10.62 -1.67
N SER A 97 5.93 -11.47 -1.14
CA SER A 97 5.50 -11.39 0.26
C SER A 97 6.69 -11.44 1.22
N GLU A 98 7.70 -12.26 0.92
CA GLU A 98 8.94 -12.34 1.71
C GLU A 98 9.77 -11.04 1.71
N ASP A 99 9.59 -10.19 0.70
CA ASP A 99 10.31 -8.91 0.61
C ASP A 99 9.67 -7.83 1.49
N THR A 100 8.54 -8.14 2.15
CA THR A 100 7.82 -7.21 3.04
C THR A 100 7.93 -7.66 4.50
N ALA A 101 7.92 -6.71 5.43
CA ALA A 101 7.94 -7.00 6.87
C ALA A 101 6.56 -7.42 7.43
N GLU A 102 5.56 -7.68 6.59
CA GLU A 102 4.21 -7.98 7.04
C GLU A 102 4.08 -9.45 7.51
N ASP A 103 3.69 -9.64 8.76
CA ASP A 103 3.33 -10.97 9.29
C ASP A 103 1.98 -11.42 8.71
N LYS A 104 1.96 -12.57 8.02
CA LYS A 104 0.80 -13.18 7.35
C LYS A 104 0.04 -12.23 6.41
N PRO A 105 0.69 -11.71 5.36
CA PRO A 105 0.15 -10.66 4.49
C PRO A 105 -1.10 -11.12 3.72
N GLU A 106 -1.11 -12.36 3.23
CA GLU A 106 -2.21 -12.89 2.42
C GLU A 106 -3.51 -13.03 3.24
N GLU A 107 -3.44 -13.55 4.47
CA GLU A 107 -4.61 -13.70 5.34
C GLU A 107 -5.22 -12.34 5.70
N LYS A 108 -4.38 -11.35 6.04
CA LYS A 108 -4.82 -10.00 6.40
C LYS A 108 -5.46 -9.28 5.21
N LEU A 109 -4.86 -9.40 4.03
CA LEU A 109 -5.41 -8.80 2.81
C LEU A 109 -6.73 -9.47 2.40
N GLN A 110 -6.81 -10.80 2.47
CA GLN A 110 -8.04 -11.54 2.19
C GLN A 110 -9.17 -11.15 3.15
N LEU A 111 -8.87 -11.05 4.46
CA LEU A 111 -9.85 -10.64 5.46
C LEU A 111 -10.35 -9.21 5.21
N LEU A 112 -9.44 -8.29 4.86
CA LEU A 112 -9.78 -6.91 4.51
C LEU A 112 -10.66 -6.86 3.25
N ALA A 113 -10.27 -7.59 2.20
CA ALA A 113 -11.01 -7.65 0.95
C ALA A 113 -12.42 -8.24 1.15
N MET A 114 -12.52 -9.36 1.87
CA MET A 114 -13.80 -9.99 2.21
C MET A 114 -14.66 -9.07 3.05
N GLY A 115 -14.10 -8.48 4.11
CA GLY A 115 -14.81 -7.51 4.96
C GLY A 115 -15.35 -6.33 4.15
N THR A 116 -14.52 -5.76 3.27
CA THR A 116 -14.91 -4.62 2.42
C THR A 116 -16.06 -5.00 1.47
N VAL A 117 -15.97 -6.15 0.81
CA VAL A 117 -17.03 -6.64 -0.09
C VAL A 117 -18.33 -6.93 0.68
N ILE A 118 -18.26 -7.58 1.85
CA ILE A 118 -19.43 -7.86 2.69
C ILE A 118 -20.07 -6.56 3.18
N SER A 119 -19.28 -5.58 3.62
CA SER A 119 -19.78 -4.27 4.03
C SER A 119 -20.46 -3.54 2.87
N ALA A 120 -19.86 -3.57 1.67
CA ALA A 120 -20.44 -2.98 0.48
C ALA A 120 -21.76 -3.66 0.06
N LEU A 121 -21.81 -5.00 0.08
CA LEU A 121 -23.03 -5.77 -0.20
C LEU A 121 -24.10 -5.54 0.87
N SER A 122 -23.73 -5.42 2.15
CA SER A 122 -24.67 -5.10 3.24
C SER A 122 -25.28 -3.72 3.07
N ALA A 123 -24.50 -2.73 2.61
CA ALA A 123 -24.98 -1.38 2.33
C ALA A 123 -25.79 -1.29 1.02
N LYS A 124 -25.43 -2.09 0.00
CA LYS A 124 -26.09 -2.13 -1.31
C LYS A 124 -26.21 -3.58 -1.81
N PRO A 125 -27.28 -4.30 -1.44
CA PRO A 125 -27.44 -5.74 -1.70
C PRO A 125 -27.42 -6.15 -3.17
N ASN A 126 -27.81 -5.23 -4.06
CA ASN A 126 -27.87 -5.47 -5.51
C ASN A 126 -26.63 -4.93 -6.24
N ALA A 127 -25.52 -4.73 -5.53
CA ALA A 127 -24.25 -4.37 -6.16
C ALA A 127 -23.66 -5.61 -6.85
N ASN A 128 -23.42 -5.49 -8.15
CA ASN A 128 -22.76 -6.52 -8.95
C ASN A 128 -21.33 -6.05 -9.29
N THR A 129 -20.37 -6.96 -9.23
CA THR A 129 -18.96 -6.73 -9.60
C THR A 129 -18.68 -7.13 -11.04
#